data_AF-A0A820BY27-F1
#
_entry.id   AF-A0A820BY27-F1
#
_cell.length_a   1.000
_cell.length_b   1.000
_cell.length_c   1.000
_cell.angle_alpha   90.00
_cell.angle_beta   90.00
_cell.angle_gamma   90.00
#
_symmetry.space_group_name_H-M   'P 1'
#
loop_
_entity.id
_entity.type
_entity.pdbx_description
1 polymer ?
#
loop_
_entity_poly.entity_id
_entity_poly.type
_entity_poly.pdbx_seq_one_letter_code
_entity_poly.pdbx_strand_id
1 'polypeptide(L)'
;MLVIDNYVFKLNKTTTTTKYYRCEHRECGATVHTDINDVLLKTKGDHCHVIEPEKNKIRIFKQVVKERAINESTPIPKIYEEESAKMILSPATIAILPSQREMSSSLNKTRRLETPRIPDSQIFDIPDIYTKTLKNKEFLCVDKMIKRKTRILLFASNEQLKLLFENPIVFMDGTFSACPKVFDQVFTIHSIKYEQC
;
A
#
# COMPACT_ATOMS: atom_id res chain seq x y z
N MET A 1 -18.73 0.75 -2.57
CA MET A 1 -19.41 0.17 -3.74
C MET A 1 -20.07 -1.11 -3.27
N LEU A 2 -21.32 -1.37 -3.66
CA LEU A 2 -22.02 -2.59 -3.26
C LEU A 2 -22.19 -3.50 -4.49
N VAL A 3 -21.92 -4.79 -4.34
CA VAL A 3 -22.09 -5.79 -5.40
C VAL A 3 -23.08 -6.84 -4.91
N ILE A 4 -24.19 -7.01 -5.62
CA ILE A 4 -25.23 -8.02 -5.35
C ILE A 4 -25.59 -8.68 -6.67
N ASP A 5 -25.59 -10.01 -6.72
CA ASP A 5 -25.91 -10.80 -7.93
C ASP A 5 -25.10 -10.39 -9.17
N ASN A 6 -23.83 -10.00 -8.97
CA ASN A 6 -22.95 -9.45 -10.02
C ASN A 6 -23.43 -8.13 -10.64
N TYR A 7 -24.34 -7.41 -10.00
CA TYR A 7 -24.67 -6.03 -10.32
C TYR A 7 -23.95 -5.07 -9.38
N VAL A 8 -23.43 -3.98 -9.95
CA VAL A 8 -22.73 -2.94 -9.18
C VAL A 8 -23.67 -1.79 -8.87
N PHE A 9 -23.74 -1.44 -7.60
CA PHE A 9 -24.55 -0.33 -7.10
C PHE A 9 -23.68 0.77 -6.48
N LYS A 10 -24.05 2.02 -6.80
CA LYS A 10 -23.47 3.24 -6.24
C LYS A 10 -24.36 3.78 -5.15
N LEU A 11 -23.75 4.22 -4.05
CA LEU A 11 -24.46 4.89 -2.97
C LEU A 11 -25.06 6.19 -3.52
N ASN A 12 -26.36 6.34 -3.36
CA ASN A 12 -27.11 7.52 -3.79
C ASN A 12 -27.43 8.43 -2.61
N LYS A 13 -27.93 7.85 -1.51
CA LYS A 13 -28.30 8.59 -0.31
C LYS A 13 -28.09 7.74 0.93
N THR A 14 -27.66 8.37 2.02
CA THR A 14 -27.65 7.77 3.36
C THR A 14 -28.64 8.51 4.24
N THR A 15 -29.34 7.76 5.08
CA THR A 15 -30.26 8.25 6.10
C THR A 15 -29.77 7.75 7.46
N THR A 16 -30.41 8.17 8.54
CA THR A 16 -30.06 7.74 9.91
C THR A 16 -30.12 6.22 10.09
N THR A 17 -31.00 5.54 9.36
CA THR A 17 -31.20 4.09 9.48
C THR A 17 -30.81 3.33 8.21
N THR A 18 -30.95 3.91 7.01
CA THR A 18 -30.82 3.16 5.75
C THR A 18 -29.92 3.83 4.73
N LYS A 19 -29.14 3.02 4.02
CA LYS A 19 -28.35 3.40 2.85
C LYS A 19 -29.09 2.99 1.57
N TYR A 20 -29.24 3.93 0.66
CA TYR A 20 -29.90 3.75 -0.63
C TYR A 20 -28.86 3.73 -1.74
N TYR A 21 -28.88 2.69 -2.55
CA TYR A 21 -28.01 2.49 -3.69
C TYR A 21 -28.81 2.42 -4.99
N ARG A 22 -28.25 2.97 -6.06
CA ARG A 22 -28.77 2.86 -7.44
C ARG A 22 -27.77 2.08 -8.28
N CYS A 23 -28.27 1.33 -9.27
CA CYS A 23 -27.41 0.69 -10.27
C CYS A 23 -26.44 1.70 -10.89
N GLU A 24 -25.22 1.26 -11.20
CA GLU A 24 -24.21 2.11 -11.82
C GLU A 24 -24.57 2.54 -13.25
N HIS A 25 -25.32 1.72 -13.99
CA HIS A 25 -25.79 2.08 -15.32
C HIS A 25 -26.86 3.17 -15.25
N ARG A 26 -26.61 4.31 -15.93
CA ARG A 26 -27.47 5.50 -15.87
C ARG A 26 -28.91 5.24 -16.32
N GLU A 27 -29.09 4.35 -17.29
CA GLU A 27 -30.39 3.99 -17.86
C GLU A 27 -31.08 2.87 -17.07
N CYS A 28 -30.41 2.31 -16.05
CA CYS A 28 -30.97 1.27 -15.21
C CYS A 28 -31.64 1.87 -13.97
N GLY A 29 -32.93 1.57 -13.79
CA GLY A 29 -33.74 2.02 -12.66
C GLY A 29 -33.61 1.18 -11.39
N ALA A 30 -32.79 0.12 -11.38
CA ALA A 30 -32.67 -0.79 -10.25
C ALA A 30 -32.04 -0.11 -9.02
N THR A 31 -32.60 -0.37 -7.85
CA THR A 31 -32.19 0.20 -6.56
C THR A 31 -32.11 -0.86 -5.48
N VAL A 32 -31.17 -0.67 -4.56
CA VAL A 32 -30.93 -1.55 -3.42
C VAL A 32 -30.89 -0.72 -2.14
N HIS A 33 -31.54 -1.19 -1.10
CA HIS A 33 -31.53 -0.57 0.22
C HIS A 33 -30.83 -1.53 1.19
N THR A 34 -29.87 -1.00 1.94
CA THR A 34 -29.27 -1.72 3.07
C THR A 34 -29.50 -0.95 4.36
N ASP A 35 -29.39 -1.67 5.48
CA ASP A 35 -29.25 -1.06 6.80
C ASP A 35 -27.90 -0.34 6.89
N ILE A 36 -27.69 0.44 7.95
CA ILE A 36 -26.42 1.13 8.21
C ILE A 36 -25.23 0.16 8.34
N ASN A 37 -25.51 -1.07 8.77
CA ASN A 37 -24.56 -2.19 8.89
C ASN A 37 -24.39 -2.98 7.58
N ASP A 38 -24.83 -2.43 6.44
CA ASP A 38 -24.72 -3.05 5.11
C ASP A 38 -25.47 -4.39 4.95
N VAL A 39 -26.43 -4.68 5.84
CA VAL A 39 -27.36 -5.80 5.69
C VAL A 39 -28.43 -5.45 4.66
N LEU A 40 -28.67 -6.35 3.69
CA LEU A 40 -29.65 -6.15 2.64
C LEU A 40 -31.07 -6.06 3.20
N LEU A 41 -31.77 -4.95 2.93
CA LEU A 41 -33.16 -4.75 3.34
C LEU A 41 -34.13 -4.99 2.18
N LYS A 42 -33.83 -4.41 1.00
CA LYS A 42 -34.74 -4.46 -0.14
C LYS A 42 -34.01 -4.27 -1.47
N THR A 43 -34.39 -5.05 -2.47
CA THR A 43 -34.05 -4.84 -3.88
C THR A 43 -35.32 -4.41 -4.62
N LYS A 44 -35.20 -3.46 -5.56
CA LYS A 44 -36.34 -2.98 -6.35
C LYS A 44 -35.91 -2.65 -7.78
N GLY A 45 -36.69 -3.15 -8.75
CA GLY A 45 -36.54 -2.87 -10.18
C GLY A 45 -35.68 -3.91 -10.89
N ASP A 46 -36.04 -4.20 -12.13
CA ASP A 46 -35.32 -5.14 -12.98
C ASP A 46 -34.17 -4.44 -13.71
N HIS A 47 -33.09 -5.19 -13.92
CA HIS A 47 -31.95 -4.70 -14.67
C HIS A 47 -32.20 -4.80 -16.17
N CYS A 48 -32.04 -3.69 -16.88
CA CYS A 48 -32.19 -3.60 -18.33
C CYS A 48 -30.86 -3.72 -19.09
N HIS A 49 -29.81 -4.27 -18.45
CA HIS A 49 -28.47 -4.38 -19.02
C HIS A 49 -27.85 -5.74 -18.71
N VAL A 50 -26.87 -6.12 -19.54
CA VAL A 50 -26.13 -7.37 -19.41
C VAL A 50 -25.21 -7.31 -18.18
N ILE A 51 -25.07 -8.44 -17.50
CA ILE A 51 -24.13 -8.62 -16.39
C ILE A 51 -22.73 -8.80 -16.97
N GLU A 52 -21.76 -8.02 -16.49
CA GLU A 52 -20.36 -8.16 -16.87
C GLU A 52 -19.53 -8.65 -15.67
N PRO A 53 -19.63 -9.94 -15.31
CA PRO A 53 -19.04 -10.46 -14.07
C PRO A 53 -17.51 -10.32 -14.08
N GLU A 54 -16.88 -10.44 -15.24
CA GLU A 54 -15.43 -10.32 -15.37
C GLU A 54 -14.92 -8.91 -15.09
N LYS A 55 -15.65 -7.87 -15.52
CA LYS A 55 -15.31 -6.48 -15.19
C LYS A 55 -15.45 -6.20 -13.70
N ASN A 56 -16.44 -6.80 -13.04
CA ASN A 56 -16.63 -6.65 -11.60
C ASN A 56 -15.48 -7.30 -10.82
N LYS A 57 -15.07 -8.50 -11.20
CA LYS A 57 -13.90 -9.17 -10.59
C LYS A 57 -12.65 -8.30 -10.71
N ILE A 58 -12.39 -7.69 -11.87
CA ILE A 58 -11.23 -6.79 -12.05
C ILE A 58 -11.36 -5.53 -11.22
N ARG A 59 -12.57 -4.99 -11.06
CA ARG A 59 -12.78 -3.83 -10.21
C ARG A 59 -12.50 -4.13 -8.74
N ILE A 60 -12.94 -5.29 -8.26
CA ILE A 60 -12.62 -5.79 -6.91
C ILE A 60 -11.11 -5.95 -6.77
N PHE A 61 -10.45 -6.61 -7.74
CA PHE A 61 -8.99 -6.75 -7.76
C PHE A 61 -8.27 -5.39 -7.68
N LYS A 62 -8.67 -4.41 -8.50
CA LYS A 62 -8.10 -3.05 -8.46
C LYS A 62 -8.27 -2.40 -7.09
N GLN A 63 -9.41 -2.61 -6.44
CA GLN A 63 -9.67 -2.07 -5.11
C GLN A 63 -8.76 -2.72 -4.06
N VAL A 64 -8.67 -4.05 -4.04
CA VAL A 64 -7.83 -4.79 -3.09
C VAL A 64 -6.35 -4.41 -3.26
N VAL A 65 -5.83 -4.39 -4.48
CA VAL A 65 -4.45 -3.97 -4.75
C VAL A 65 -4.20 -2.53 -4.31
N LYS A 66 -5.17 -1.63 -4.49
CA LYS A 66 -5.06 -0.24 -4.06
C LYS A 66 -5.07 -0.11 -2.53
N GLU A 67 -5.93 -0.85 -1.84
CA GLU A 67 -6.00 -0.87 -0.37
C GLU A 67 -4.70 -1.42 0.22
N ARG A 68 -4.19 -2.56 -0.29
CA ARG A 68 -2.89 -3.09 0.12
C ARG A 68 -1.75 -2.11 -0.19
N ALA A 69 -1.80 -1.43 -1.34
CA ALA A 69 -0.79 -0.45 -1.68
C ALA A 69 -0.74 0.75 -0.72
N ILE A 70 -1.87 1.12 -0.11
CA ILE A 70 -1.95 2.18 0.91
C ILE A 70 -1.45 1.68 2.26
N ASN A 71 -1.92 0.50 2.69
CA ASN A 71 -1.73 0.03 4.06
C ASN A 71 -0.41 -0.72 4.29
N GLU A 72 0.25 -1.18 3.21
CA GLU A 72 1.47 -1.99 3.30
C GLU A 72 2.66 -1.31 2.62
N SER A 73 3.85 -1.52 3.18
CA SER A 73 5.13 -1.11 2.60
C SER A 73 5.66 -2.07 1.52
N THR A 74 4.99 -3.20 1.31
CA THR A 74 5.34 -4.21 0.29
C THR A 74 5.48 -3.57 -1.10
N PRO A 75 6.51 -3.94 -1.90
CA PRO A 75 6.64 -3.44 -3.27
C PRO A 75 5.37 -3.70 -4.11
N ILE A 76 4.90 -2.70 -4.84
CA ILE A 76 3.70 -2.81 -5.70
C ILE A 76 3.77 -3.99 -6.68
N PRO A 77 4.91 -4.30 -7.33
CA PRO A 77 4.99 -5.48 -8.19
C PRO A 77 4.63 -6.77 -7.46
N LYS A 78 5.12 -6.92 -6.22
CA LYS A 78 4.87 -8.09 -5.38
C LYS A 78 3.42 -8.17 -4.92
N ILE A 79 2.82 -7.04 -4.52
CA ILE A 79 1.37 -6.99 -4.19
C ILE A 79 0.54 -7.44 -5.40
N TYR A 80 0.85 -6.93 -6.59
CA TYR A 80 0.13 -7.29 -7.81
C TYR A 80 0.23 -8.79 -8.10
N GLU A 81 1.42 -9.37 -8.00
CA GLU A 81 1.67 -10.80 -8.22
C GLU A 81 0.93 -11.69 -7.19
N GLU A 82 0.98 -11.34 -5.91
CA GLU A 82 0.27 -12.07 -4.86
C GLU A 82 -1.25 -12.03 -5.05
N GLU A 83 -1.80 -10.87 -5.42
CA GLU A 83 -3.25 -10.73 -5.66
C GLU A 83 -3.68 -11.36 -6.98
N SER A 84 -2.84 -11.34 -8.01
CA SER A 84 -3.16 -11.99 -9.29
C SER A 84 -3.16 -13.52 -9.13
N ALA A 85 -2.25 -14.06 -8.32
CA ALA A 85 -2.18 -15.49 -8.02
C ALA A 85 -3.41 -16.00 -7.25
N LYS A 86 -4.05 -15.16 -6.42
CA LYS A 86 -5.29 -15.52 -5.69
C LYS A 86 -6.53 -15.52 -6.58
N MET A 87 -6.46 -14.87 -7.74
CA MET A 87 -7.62 -14.67 -8.60
C MET A 87 -7.85 -15.90 -9.48
N ILE A 88 -9.07 -16.45 -9.48
CA ILE A 88 -9.47 -17.47 -10.45
C ILE A 88 -9.72 -16.75 -11.78
N LEU A 89 -8.70 -16.78 -12.64
CA LEU A 89 -8.71 -16.06 -13.92
C LEU A 89 -9.35 -16.95 -15.01
N SER A 90 -10.50 -16.54 -15.54
CA SER A 90 -11.02 -17.11 -16.78
C SER A 90 -10.25 -16.52 -17.97
N PRO A 91 -10.19 -17.17 -19.15
CA PRO A 91 -9.54 -16.59 -20.33
C PRO A 91 -10.07 -15.19 -20.67
N ALA A 92 -11.37 -14.97 -20.44
CA ALA A 92 -11.99 -13.65 -20.58
C ALA A 92 -11.47 -12.65 -19.55
N THR A 93 -11.33 -13.04 -18.27
CA THR A 93 -10.73 -12.16 -17.24
C THR A 93 -9.30 -11.77 -17.58
N ILE A 94 -8.48 -12.73 -18.05
CA ILE A 94 -7.07 -12.50 -18.39
C ILE A 94 -6.96 -11.43 -19.48
N ALA A 95 -7.82 -11.50 -20.49
CA ALA A 95 -7.81 -10.57 -21.62
C ALA A 95 -8.08 -9.11 -21.22
N ILE A 96 -8.84 -8.89 -20.15
CA ILE A 96 -9.18 -7.54 -19.66
C ILE A 96 -8.43 -7.14 -18.38
N LEU A 97 -7.61 -8.02 -17.82
CA LEU A 97 -6.83 -7.75 -16.60
C LEU A 97 -5.77 -6.68 -16.91
N PRO A 98 -5.73 -5.55 -16.18
CA PRO A 98 -4.72 -4.52 -16.41
C PRO A 98 -3.35 -5.07 -16.05
N SER A 99 -2.33 -4.70 -16.82
CA SER A 99 -0.95 -5.07 -16.52
C SER A 99 -0.45 -4.39 -15.25
N GLN A 100 0.55 -5.01 -14.63
CA GLN A 100 1.23 -4.45 -13.45
C GLN A 100 1.81 -3.06 -13.73
N ARG A 101 2.29 -2.80 -14.95
CA ARG A 101 2.84 -1.49 -15.36
C ARG A 101 1.78 -0.40 -15.43
N GLU A 102 0.62 -0.70 -16.02
CA GLU A 102 -0.52 0.24 -16.11
C GLU A 102 -1.01 0.65 -14.73
N MET A 103 -1.06 -0.30 -13.80
CA MET A 103 -1.50 -0.05 -12.43
C MET A 103 -0.44 0.70 -11.60
N SER A 104 0.84 0.47 -11.87
CA SER A 104 1.95 0.96 -11.03
C SER A 104 1.95 2.49 -10.85
N SER A 105 1.67 3.27 -11.90
CA SER A 105 1.67 4.75 -11.78
C SER A 105 0.59 5.25 -10.82
N SER A 106 -0.65 4.75 -10.95
CA SER A 106 -1.77 5.13 -10.08
C SER A 106 -1.58 4.66 -8.64
N LEU A 107 -1.07 3.44 -8.46
CA LEU A 107 -0.80 2.87 -7.14
C LEU A 107 0.31 3.63 -6.42
N ASN A 108 1.41 3.94 -7.11
CA ASN A 108 2.49 4.76 -6.54
C ASN A 108 2.01 6.16 -6.15
N LYS A 109 1.19 6.81 -7.00
CA LYS A 109 0.60 8.12 -6.66
C LYS A 109 -0.29 8.05 -5.42
N THR A 110 -1.08 6.99 -5.30
CA THR A 110 -1.96 6.80 -4.14
C THR A 110 -1.13 6.57 -2.88
N ARG A 111 -0.13 5.68 -2.92
CA ARG A 111 0.80 5.44 -1.80
C ARG A 111 1.52 6.73 -1.38
N ARG A 112 1.91 7.57 -2.33
CA ARG A 112 2.57 8.87 -2.06
C ARG A 112 1.71 9.87 -1.28
N LEU A 113 0.39 9.72 -1.27
CA LEU A 113 -0.49 10.58 -0.46
C LEU A 113 -0.39 10.23 1.04
N GLU A 114 -0.09 8.98 1.34
CA GLU A 114 -0.03 8.45 2.72
C GLU A 114 1.39 8.46 3.28
N THR A 115 2.41 8.45 2.41
CA THR A 115 3.80 8.60 2.83
C THR A 115 4.16 10.07 3.05
N PRO A 116 4.97 10.41 4.06
CA PRO A 116 5.47 11.77 4.24
C PRO A 116 6.16 12.29 2.99
N ARG A 117 5.99 13.59 2.72
CA ARG A 117 6.74 14.26 1.66
C ARG A 117 8.22 14.24 2.01
N ILE A 118 9.06 14.06 1.00
CA ILE A 118 10.51 14.20 1.16
C ILE A 118 10.76 15.63 1.64
N PRO A 119 11.45 15.81 2.78
CA PRO A 119 11.69 17.14 3.33
C PRO A 119 12.64 17.93 2.43
N ASP A 120 12.56 19.27 2.49
CA ASP A 120 13.45 20.18 1.75
C ASP A 120 14.74 20.51 2.51
N SER A 121 14.79 20.18 3.80
CA SER A 121 15.96 20.39 4.66
C SER A 121 16.12 19.24 5.65
N GLN A 122 17.24 19.18 6.36
CA GLN A 122 17.48 18.18 7.41
C GLN A 122 16.73 18.49 8.74
N ILE A 123 16.04 19.64 8.80
CA ILE A 123 15.21 20.05 9.94
C ILE A 123 13.79 19.51 9.67
N PHE A 124 13.50 18.34 10.23
CA PHE A 124 12.19 17.69 10.16
C PHE A 124 12.03 16.70 11.31
N ASP A 125 10.80 16.46 11.73
CA ASP A 125 10.51 15.43 12.74
C ASP A 125 10.40 14.06 12.06
N ILE A 126 10.93 13.02 12.73
CA ILE A 126 10.81 11.63 12.28
C ILE A 126 9.65 11.00 13.06
N PRO A 127 8.54 10.61 12.39
CA PRO A 127 7.46 9.90 13.05
C PRO A 127 7.93 8.61 13.73
N ASP A 128 7.36 8.29 14.90
CA ASP A 128 7.72 7.11 15.70
C ASP A 128 7.67 5.78 14.94
N ILE A 129 6.77 5.68 13.96
CA ILE A 129 6.66 4.49 13.11
C ILE A 129 7.94 4.22 12.29
N TYR A 130 8.78 5.24 12.05
CA TYR A 130 10.04 5.14 11.31
C TYR A 130 11.26 5.04 12.22
N THR A 131 11.11 5.17 13.54
CA THR A 131 12.21 5.01 14.51
C THR A 131 12.36 3.55 14.96
N LYS A 132 11.43 2.68 14.57
CA LYS A 132 11.33 1.28 15.02
C LYS A 132 11.30 0.30 13.85
N THR A 133 11.68 -0.95 14.14
CA THR A 133 11.54 -2.10 13.25
C THR A 133 10.07 -2.55 13.15
N LEU A 134 9.76 -3.43 12.19
CA LEU A 134 8.44 -4.08 12.08
C LEU A 134 8.02 -4.88 13.32
N LYS A 135 8.99 -5.28 14.16
CA LYS A 135 8.75 -5.95 15.45
C LYS A 135 8.71 -4.97 16.63
N ASN A 136 8.53 -3.67 16.35
CA ASN A 136 8.46 -2.59 17.33
C ASN A 136 9.72 -2.44 18.22
N LYS A 137 10.86 -2.97 17.79
CA LYS A 137 12.18 -2.74 18.43
C LYS A 137 12.78 -1.43 17.92
N GLU A 138 13.50 -0.69 18.77
CA GLU A 138 14.23 0.51 18.36
C GLU A 138 15.19 0.22 17.20
N PHE A 139 15.22 1.16 16.25
CA PHE A 139 16.03 1.06 15.04
C PHE A 139 16.79 2.36 14.74
N LEU A 140 16.25 3.53 15.06
CA LEU A 140 16.98 4.79 15.00
C LEU A 140 17.79 4.98 16.27
N CYS A 141 19.09 4.68 16.25
CA CYS A 141 19.97 4.77 17.42
C CYS A 141 20.54 6.17 17.63
N VAL A 142 20.78 6.90 16.54
CA VAL A 142 21.35 8.25 16.61
C VAL A 142 20.53 9.18 15.75
N ASP A 143 20.12 10.27 16.37
CA ASP A 143 19.54 11.43 15.72
C ASP A 143 20.19 12.69 16.32
N LYS A 144 21.15 13.26 15.61
CA LYS A 144 21.93 14.40 16.12
C LYS A 144 22.20 15.44 15.06
N MET A 145 21.96 16.70 15.41
CA MET A 145 22.42 17.86 14.66
C MET A 145 23.90 18.13 15.02
N ILE A 146 24.81 17.84 14.09
CA ILE A 146 26.25 18.09 14.25
C ILE A 146 26.61 19.55 13.95
N LYS A 147 25.89 20.18 13.02
CA LYS A 147 26.01 21.60 12.70
C LYS A 147 24.61 22.20 12.53
N ARG A 148 24.51 23.53 12.40
CA ARG A 148 23.24 24.26 12.23
C ARG A 148 22.27 23.67 11.17
N LYS A 149 22.79 22.99 10.15
CA LYS A 149 22.00 22.36 9.06
C LYS A 149 22.50 20.95 8.69
N THR A 150 23.27 20.31 9.56
CA THR A 150 23.83 18.97 9.30
C THR A 150 23.43 18.04 10.43
N ARG A 151 22.76 16.96 10.08
CA ARG A 151 22.12 15.94 10.89
C ARG A 151 22.72 14.61 10.50
N ILE A 152 23.04 13.81 11.50
CA ILE A 152 23.42 12.42 11.31
C ILE A 152 22.29 11.56 11.87
N LEU A 153 21.82 10.65 11.02
CA LEU A 153 20.89 9.60 11.37
C LEU A 153 21.63 8.26 11.30
N LEU A 154 21.57 7.47 12.37
CA LEU A 154 22.10 6.12 12.39
C LEU A 154 20.97 5.13 12.67
N PHE A 155 20.79 4.21 11.73
CA PHE A 155 19.82 3.13 11.86
C PHE A 155 20.53 1.80 12.10
N ALA A 156 20.27 1.18 13.24
CA ALA A 156 20.73 -0.16 13.56
C ALA A 156 19.85 -0.78 14.65
N SER A 157 19.78 -2.11 14.67
CA SER A 157 19.25 -2.85 15.82
C SER A 157 20.39 -3.30 16.73
N ASN A 158 20.08 -3.57 18.00
CA ASN A 158 21.07 -4.12 18.94
C ASN A 158 21.69 -5.43 18.44
N GLU A 159 20.93 -6.27 17.73
CA GLU A 159 21.42 -7.50 17.12
C GLU A 159 22.45 -7.21 16.02
N GLN A 160 22.21 -6.20 15.17
CA GLN A 160 23.16 -5.79 14.13
C GLN A 160 24.42 -5.16 14.72
N LEU A 161 24.30 -4.30 15.75
CA LEU A 161 25.45 -3.71 16.42
C LEU A 161 26.32 -4.78 17.09
N LYS A 162 25.69 -5.78 17.72
CA LYS A 162 26.40 -6.93 18.29
C LYS A 162 27.12 -7.75 17.21
N LEU A 163 26.47 -8.02 16.07
CA LEU A 163 27.10 -8.69 14.95
C LEU A 163 28.29 -7.91 14.37
N LEU A 164 28.20 -6.57 14.31
CA LEU A 164 29.32 -5.73 13.88
C LEU A 164 30.48 -5.75 14.88
N PHE A 165 30.19 -5.88 16.17
CA PHE A 165 31.20 -5.96 17.22
C PHE A 165 31.90 -7.32 17.28
N GLU A 166 31.15 -8.41 17.09
CA GLU A 166 31.66 -9.79 17.23
C GLU A 166 32.43 -10.28 15.98
N ASN A 167 32.12 -9.73 14.80
CA ASN A 167 32.75 -10.20 13.57
C ASN A 167 34.09 -9.50 13.30
N PRO A 168 35.14 -10.25 12.92
CA PRO A 168 36.45 -9.68 12.60
C PRO A 168 36.47 -8.92 11.27
N ILE A 169 35.49 -9.17 10.39
CA ILE A 169 35.40 -8.57 9.07
C ILE A 169 34.06 -7.85 8.93
N VAL A 170 34.14 -6.57 8.58
CA VAL A 170 32.99 -5.74 8.23
C VAL A 170 33.21 -5.15 6.83
N PHE A 171 32.11 -4.99 6.10
CA PHE A 171 32.10 -4.39 4.77
C PHE A 171 31.44 -3.03 4.86
N MET A 172 32.06 -2.03 4.25
CA MET A 172 31.58 -0.65 4.33
C MET A 172 31.49 -0.08 2.91
N ASP A 173 30.37 0.54 2.59
CA ASP A 173 30.18 1.22 1.31
C ASP A 173 29.35 2.50 1.50
N GLY A 174 29.68 3.51 0.72
CA GLY A 174 29.07 4.83 0.80
C GLY A 174 28.59 5.29 -0.57
N THR A 175 27.27 5.43 -0.74
CA THR A 175 26.67 5.84 -2.01
C THR A 175 26.18 7.28 -1.97
N PHE A 176 26.68 8.11 -2.88
CA PHE A 176 26.21 9.49 -3.06
C PHE A 176 24.97 9.57 -3.98
N SER A 177 24.90 8.73 -5.02
CA SER A 177 23.85 8.77 -6.04
C SER A 177 22.46 8.35 -5.55
N ALA A 178 22.40 7.46 -4.55
CA ALA A 178 21.16 6.98 -3.95
C ALA A 178 20.72 7.82 -2.73
N CYS A 179 21.50 8.84 -2.36
CA CYS A 179 21.23 9.64 -1.17
C CYS A 179 20.06 10.62 -1.39
N PRO A 180 19.13 10.76 -0.43
CA PRO A 180 18.13 11.83 -0.48
C PRO A 180 18.82 13.19 -0.59
N LYS A 181 18.27 14.10 -1.40
CA LYS A 181 18.86 15.44 -1.66
C LYS A 181 19.19 16.25 -0.40
N VAL A 182 18.49 15.98 0.70
CA VAL A 182 18.73 16.66 1.97
C VAL A 182 19.97 16.17 2.69
N PHE A 183 20.48 14.97 2.39
CA PHE A 183 21.69 14.40 2.99
C PHE A 183 22.81 14.30 1.95
N ASP A 184 24.06 14.33 2.42
CA ASP A 184 25.23 14.30 1.54
C ASP A 184 25.57 12.87 1.07
N GLN A 185 25.38 11.87 1.92
CA GLN A 185 25.74 10.48 1.62
C GLN A 185 24.87 9.49 2.42
N VAL A 186 24.56 8.34 1.80
CA VAL A 186 24.10 7.15 2.52
C VAL A 186 25.29 6.23 2.71
N PHE A 187 25.60 5.89 3.96
CA PHE A 187 26.70 5.00 4.31
C PHE A 187 26.14 3.71 4.91
N THR A 188 26.63 2.56 4.45
CA THR A 188 26.17 1.25 4.88
C THR A 188 27.34 0.44 5.43
N ILE A 189 27.08 -0.26 6.54
CA ILE A 189 28.05 -1.15 7.19
C ILE A 189 27.38 -2.51 7.30
N HIS A 190 28.01 -3.53 6.76
CA HIS A 190 27.51 -4.89 6.71
C HIS A 190 28.48 -5.84 7.43
N SER A 191 27.93 -6.89 8.02
CA SER A 191 28.67 -8.01 8.58
C SER A 191 28.02 -9.31 8.13
N ILE A 192 28.83 -10.36 8.00
CA ILE A 192 28.35 -11.68 7.61
C ILE A 192 27.88 -12.39 8.87
N LYS A 193 26.62 -12.83 8.87
CA LYS A 193 26.08 -13.74 9.88
C LYS A 193 26.13 -15.15 9.31
N TYR A 194 27.00 -16.00 9.85
CA TYR A 194 26.96 -17.43 9.55
C TYR A 194 25.78 -18.06 10.29
N GLU A 195 24.91 -18.78 9.57
CA GLU A 195 23.96 -19.67 10.21
C GLU A 195 24.75 -20.85 10.77
N GLN A 196 24.79 -20.97 12.10
CA GLN A 196 25.22 -22.22 12.73
C GLN A 196 24.17 -23.27 12.37
N CYS A 197 24.59 -24.28 11.61
CA CYS A 197 23.81 -25.48 11.33
C CYS A 197 23.44 -26.22 12.62
#